data_AF-A0AB73THD9-F1
#
_entry.id   AF-A0AB73THD9-F1
#
_cell.length_a   1.000
_cell.length_b   1.000
_cell.length_c   1.000
_cell.angle_alpha   90.00
_cell.angle_beta   90.00
_cell.angle_gamma   90.00
#
_symmetry.space_group_name_H-M   'P 1'
#
loop_
_entity.id
_entity.type
_entity.pdbx_description
1 polymer ?
#
loop_
_entity_poly.entity_id
_entity_poly.type
_entity_poly.pdbx_seq_one_letter_code
_entity_poly.pdbx_strand_id
1 'polypeptide(L)'
;MSTTGPAADLDRPLRADAARNRELILQTARKCFAERGISVTLNDIAHEAGVGVGTVYRRFADKDSLIEALLATKFEAMNAAAARAADEIDPRESLRLYLMGVFAFRARDRALADVIVRAGKARPSIVQERDRLEQQVSRIIGRAKDAGVIRPGFDYRDLPMLTTMIGAVADATRDYDPDAWKRYAQVLVDGVLPQAQPDQLTGEPLDRDALERAMQTQN
;
A
#
# COMPACT_ATOMS: atom_id res chain seq x y z
N MET A 1 -29.48 -12.97 -47.33
CA MET A 1 -29.20 -13.89 -46.21
C MET A 1 -27.71 -13.86 -45.93
N SER A 2 -27.30 -13.30 -44.80
CA SER A 2 -26.03 -13.60 -44.10
C SER A 2 -26.24 -13.23 -42.63
N THR A 3 -26.19 -14.24 -41.79
CA THR A 3 -26.44 -14.26 -40.34
C THR A 3 -25.23 -13.74 -39.56
N THR A 4 -25.38 -12.61 -38.87
CA THR A 4 -24.48 -12.16 -37.79
C THR A 4 -24.92 -12.86 -36.49
N GLY A 5 -24.11 -13.78 -35.99
CA GLY A 5 -24.48 -14.69 -34.89
C GLY A 5 -24.41 -14.11 -33.47
N PRO A 6 -24.98 -14.82 -32.46
CA PRO A 6 -25.19 -14.35 -31.07
C PRO A 6 -23.92 -14.36 -30.19
N ALA A 7 -22.74 -14.67 -30.75
CA ALA A 7 -21.53 -14.95 -29.98
C ALA A 7 -20.97 -13.73 -29.22
N ALA A 8 -21.21 -12.51 -29.71
CA ALA A 8 -20.74 -11.29 -29.05
C ALA A 8 -21.43 -11.01 -27.71
N ASP A 9 -22.65 -11.54 -27.51
CA ASP A 9 -23.48 -11.25 -26.34
C ASP A 9 -23.25 -12.25 -25.19
N LEU A 10 -22.77 -13.47 -25.48
CA LEU A 10 -22.37 -14.44 -24.45
C LEU A 10 -20.94 -14.21 -23.92
N ASP A 11 -20.11 -13.51 -24.70
CA ASP A 11 -18.72 -13.23 -24.34
C ASP A 11 -18.60 -12.09 -23.31
N ARG A 12 -19.61 -11.20 -23.23
CA ARG A 12 -19.67 -10.08 -22.27
C ARG A 12 -20.01 -10.54 -20.84
N PRO A 13 -21.00 -11.41 -20.60
CA PRO A 13 -21.28 -12.04 -19.30
C PRO A 13 -20.09 -12.83 -18.77
N LEU A 14 -19.45 -13.65 -19.62
CA LEU A 14 -18.30 -14.49 -19.23
C LEU A 14 -17.08 -13.67 -18.81
N ARG A 15 -16.80 -12.55 -19.48
CA ARG A 15 -15.75 -11.61 -19.06
C ARG A 15 -16.09 -10.90 -17.75
N ALA A 16 -17.36 -10.57 -17.53
CA ALA A 16 -17.80 -9.97 -16.26
C ALA A 16 -17.69 -10.96 -15.09
N ASP A 17 -18.07 -12.22 -15.28
CA ASP A 17 -17.89 -13.30 -14.28
C ASP A 17 -16.42 -13.58 -13.99
N ALA A 18 -15.58 -13.60 -15.03
CA ALA A 18 -14.14 -13.72 -14.90
C ALA A 18 -13.52 -12.59 -14.06
N ALA A 19 -13.95 -11.35 -14.28
CA ALA A 19 -13.48 -10.19 -13.53
C ALA A 19 -13.97 -10.24 -12.06
N ARG A 20 -15.24 -10.58 -11.83
CA ARG A 20 -15.80 -10.77 -10.48
C ARG A 20 -15.05 -11.83 -9.69
N ASN A 21 -14.80 -12.99 -10.29
CA ASN A 21 -14.06 -14.08 -9.64
C ASN A 21 -12.61 -13.68 -9.35
N ARG A 22 -11.97 -12.93 -10.25
CA ARG A 22 -10.62 -12.39 -9.99
C ARG A 22 -10.62 -11.47 -8.78
N GLU A 23 -11.57 -10.53 -8.72
CA GLU A 23 -11.67 -9.59 -7.59
C GLU A 23 -11.98 -10.31 -6.28
N LEU A 24 -12.88 -11.29 -6.29
CA LEU A 24 -13.17 -12.13 -5.12
C LEU A 24 -11.90 -12.83 -4.61
N ILE A 25 -11.12 -13.47 -5.50
CA ILE A 25 -9.88 -14.15 -5.12
C ILE A 25 -8.88 -13.15 -4.52
N LEU A 26 -8.73 -11.95 -5.10
CA LEU A 26 -7.83 -10.92 -4.58
C LEU A 26 -8.28 -10.44 -3.20
N GLN A 27 -9.58 -10.20 -2.98
CA GLN A 27 -10.11 -9.78 -1.68
C GLN A 27 -9.91 -10.85 -0.61
N THR A 28 -10.20 -12.11 -0.94
CA THR A 28 -9.96 -13.24 -0.03
C THR A 28 -8.48 -13.40 0.28
N ALA A 29 -7.61 -13.31 -0.72
CA ALA A 29 -6.16 -13.38 -0.51
C ALA A 29 -5.67 -12.30 0.45
N ARG A 30 -6.15 -11.05 0.33
CA ARG A 30 -5.81 -9.96 1.28
C ARG A 30 -6.17 -10.33 2.71
N LYS A 31 -7.40 -10.84 2.93
CA LYS A 31 -7.86 -11.26 4.25
C LYS A 31 -7.01 -12.39 4.82
N CYS A 32 -6.81 -13.45 4.03
CA CYS A 32 -6.02 -14.60 4.47
C CYS A 32 -4.57 -14.20 4.81
N PHE A 33 -3.94 -13.35 3.99
CA PHE A 33 -2.59 -12.87 4.29
C PHE A 33 -2.57 -11.97 5.53
N ALA A 34 -3.58 -11.11 5.74
CA ALA A 34 -3.65 -10.27 6.93
C ALA A 34 -3.78 -11.08 8.23
N GLU A 35 -4.51 -12.19 8.21
CA GLU A 35 -4.77 -13.04 9.38
C GLU A 35 -3.66 -14.05 9.65
N ARG A 36 -3.17 -14.72 8.59
CA ARG A 36 -2.29 -15.90 8.67
C ARG A 36 -0.90 -15.67 8.07
N GLY A 37 -0.63 -14.45 7.62
CA GLY A 37 0.61 -14.07 6.97
C GLY A 37 0.79 -14.74 5.60
N ILE A 38 1.99 -14.61 5.04
CA ILE A 38 2.35 -15.18 3.74
C ILE A 38 2.60 -16.70 3.78
N SER A 39 2.07 -17.43 4.76
CA SER A 39 2.12 -18.90 4.76
C SER A 39 0.99 -19.50 3.90
N VAL A 40 -0.12 -18.77 3.74
CA VAL A 40 -1.35 -19.17 3.04
C VAL A 40 -1.09 -19.59 1.59
N THR A 41 -1.63 -20.72 1.17
CA THR A 41 -1.50 -21.27 -0.19
C THR A 41 -2.64 -20.84 -1.11
N LEU A 42 -2.49 -21.04 -2.42
CA LEU A 42 -3.58 -20.83 -3.39
C LEU A 42 -4.78 -21.75 -3.12
N ASN A 43 -4.56 -22.94 -2.55
CA ASN A 43 -5.62 -23.86 -2.16
C ASN A 43 -6.42 -23.32 -0.97
N ASP A 44 -5.73 -22.78 0.04
CA ASP A 44 -6.38 -22.16 1.19
C ASP A 44 -7.25 -20.98 0.76
N ILE A 45 -6.76 -20.19 -0.21
CA ILE A 45 -7.50 -19.05 -0.77
C ILE A 45 -8.69 -19.53 -1.60
N ALA A 46 -8.54 -20.60 -2.39
CA ALA A 46 -9.64 -21.19 -3.15
C ALA A 46 -10.77 -21.66 -2.22
N HIS A 47 -10.39 -22.37 -1.16
CA HIS A 47 -11.30 -22.84 -0.12
C HIS A 47 -12.03 -21.67 0.56
N GLU A 48 -11.30 -20.66 1.03
CA GLU A 48 -11.87 -19.49 1.71
C GLU A 48 -12.75 -18.64 0.77
N ALA A 49 -12.40 -18.56 -0.51
CA ALA A 49 -13.19 -17.83 -1.50
C ALA A 49 -14.44 -18.60 -1.96
N GLY A 50 -14.59 -19.87 -1.58
CA GLY A 50 -15.66 -20.73 -2.06
C GLY A 50 -15.59 -21.00 -3.56
N VAL A 51 -14.39 -20.95 -4.17
CA VAL A 51 -14.17 -21.18 -5.60
C VAL A 51 -13.35 -22.45 -5.82
N GLY A 52 -13.56 -23.11 -6.96
CA GLY A 52 -12.75 -24.28 -7.33
C GLY A 52 -11.27 -23.94 -7.45
N VAL A 53 -10.39 -24.83 -6.96
CA VAL A 53 -8.93 -24.68 -7.04
C VAL A 53 -8.46 -24.40 -8.47
N GLY A 54 -9.01 -25.11 -9.47
CA GLY A 54 -8.70 -24.87 -10.88
C GLY A 54 -9.06 -23.46 -11.37
N THR A 55 -10.05 -22.80 -10.76
CA THR A 55 -10.41 -21.41 -11.07
C THR A 55 -9.32 -20.45 -10.58
N VAL A 56 -8.74 -20.68 -9.41
CA VAL A 56 -7.63 -19.88 -8.88
C VAL A 56 -6.38 -20.08 -9.73
N TYR A 57 -5.97 -21.33 -9.98
CA TYR A 57 -4.77 -21.63 -10.77
C TYR A 57 -4.84 -21.15 -12.24
N ARG A 58 -6.03 -21.12 -12.84
CA ARG A 58 -6.23 -20.51 -14.17
C ARG A 58 -6.03 -18.99 -14.17
N ARG A 59 -6.17 -18.32 -13.03
CA ARG A 59 -6.03 -16.85 -12.88
C ARG A 59 -4.66 -16.45 -12.37
N PHE A 60 -4.09 -17.27 -11.50
CA PHE A 60 -2.82 -17.06 -10.83
C PHE A 60 -2.06 -18.38 -10.87
N ALA A 61 -1.03 -18.44 -11.71
CA ALA A 61 -0.27 -19.68 -11.92
C ALA A 61 0.44 -20.13 -10.63
N ASP A 62 0.87 -19.16 -9.84
CA ASP A 62 1.56 -19.33 -8.57
C ASP A 62 1.20 -18.20 -7.60
N LYS A 63 1.65 -18.36 -6.35
CA LYS A 63 1.42 -17.39 -5.29
C LYS A 63 2.07 -16.04 -5.58
N ASP A 64 3.20 -16.03 -6.28
CA ASP A 64 3.90 -14.81 -6.65
C ASP A 64 3.07 -13.97 -7.63
N SER A 65 2.45 -14.60 -8.63
CA SER A 65 1.53 -13.93 -9.58
C SER A 65 0.28 -13.36 -8.92
N LEU A 66 -0.19 -14.00 -7.83
CA LEU A 66 -1.28 -13.46 -7.01
C LEU A 66 -0.81 -12.25 -6.20
N ILE A 67 0.35 -12.35 -5.56
CA ILE A 67 0.99 -11.26 -4.82
C ILE A 67 1.23 -10.07 -5.75
N GLU A 68 1.76 -10.29 -6.95
CA GLU A 68 1.96 -9.26 -7.97
C GLU A 68 0.65 -8.55 -8.33
N ALA A 69 -0.44 -9.29 -8.53
CA ALA A 69 -1.73 -8.69 -8.83
C ALA A 69 -2.28 -7.84 -7.68
N LEU A 70 -2.03 -8.26 -6.43
CA LEU A 70 -2.35 -7.47 -5.24
C LEU A 70 -1.54 -6.17 -5.18
N LEU A 71 -0.24 -6.26 -5.45
CA LEU A 71 0.68 -5.11 -5.50
C LEU A 71 0.32 -4.13 -6.61
N ALA A 72 0.08 -4.62 -7.83
CA ALA A 72 -0.28 -3.78 -8.98
C ALA A 72 -1.55 -2.96 -8.71
N THR A 73 -2.61 -3.59 -8.23
CA THR A 73 -3.87 -2.91 -7.89
C THR A 73 -3.64 -1.84 -6.81
N LYS A 74 -2.72 -2.10 -5.88
CA LYS A 74 -2.40 -1.16 -4.82
C LYS A 74 -1.59 0.03 -5.32
N PHE A 75 -0.51 -0.22 -6.08
CA PHE A 75 0.29 0.85 -6.66
C PHE A 75 -0.54 1.72 -7.60
N GLU A 76 -1.44 1.14 -8.40
CA GLU A 76 -2.35 1.90 -9.25
C GLU A 76 -3.23 2.87 -8.41
N ALA A 77 -3.83 2.38 -7.32
CA ALA A 77 -4.64 3.20 -6.43
C ALA A 77 -3.82 4.32 -5.75
N MET A 78 -2.60 4.00 -5.32
CA MET A 78 -1.67 4.97 -4.72
C MET A 78 -1.22 6.02 -5.74
N ASN A 79 -0.85 5.59 -6.96
CA ASN A 79 -0.44 6.46 -8.06
C ASN A 79 -1.57 7.40 -8.50
N ALA A 80 -2.80 6.91 -8.54
CA ALA A 80 -3.99 7.71 -8.85
C ALA A 80 -4.34 8.73 -7.75
N ALA A 81 -4.10 8.40 -6.48
CA ALA A 81 -4.28 9.32 -5.37
C ALA A 81 -3.17 10.39 -5.34
N ALA A 82 -1.92 9.98 -5.50
CA ALA A 82 -0.77 10.86 -5.52
C ALA A 82 -0.78 11.81 -6.73
N ALA A 83 -1.19 11.34 -7.92
CA ALA A 83 -1.36 12.20 -9.10
C ALA A 83 -2.34 13.36 -8.83
N ARG A 84 -3.49 13.07 -8.24
CA ARG A 84 -4.48 14.10 -7.88
C ARG A 84 -3.93 15.09 -6.85
N ALA A 85 -3.17 14.61 -5.88
CA ALA A 85 -2.57 15.46 -4.85
C ALA A 85 -1.39 16.31 -5.34
N ALA A 86 -0.68 15.87 -6.38
CA ALA A 86 0.57 16.47 -6.81
C ALA A 86 0.41 17.76 -7.64
N ASP A 87 -0.73 18.00 -8.27
CA ASP A 87 -0.92 19.16 -9.17
C ASP A 87 -2.02 20.14 -8.71
N GLU A 88 -3.05 19.71 -7.97
CA GLU A 88 -4.22 20.56 -7.67
C GLU A 88 -4.32 21.01 -6.20
N ILE A 89 -3.62 20.32 -5.29
CA ILE A 89 -3.76 20.52 -3.85
C ILE A 89 -2.65 21.44 -3.32
N ASP A 90 -3.01 22.27 -2.32
CA ASP A 90 -2.07 23.03 -1.50
C ASP A 90 -0.94 22.12 -0.95
N PRO A 91 0.35 22.55 -0.97
CA PRO A 91 1.47 21.70 -0.57
C PRO A 91 1.35 21.10 0.83
N ARG A 92 0.79 21.85 1.81
CA ARG A 92 0.60 21.35 3.18
C ARG A 92 -0.42 20.24 3.20
N GLU A 93 -1.55 20.46 2.54
CA GLU A 93 -2.63 19.47 2.47
C GLU A 93 -2.22 18.23 1.68
N SER A 94 -1.45 18.40 0.60
CA SER A 94 -0.89 17.30 -0.20
C SER A 94 0.03 16.40 0.63
N LEU A 95 0.92 16.99 1.43
CA LEU A 95 1.77 16.26 2.37
C LEU A 95 0.94 15.55 3.45
N ARG A 96 -0.04 16.24 4.04
CA ARG A 96 -0.94 15.70 5.07
C ARG A 96 -1.67 14.45 4.57
N LEU A 97 -2.25 14.52 3.37
CA LEU A 97 -2.96 13.41 2.73
C LEU A 97 -2.02 12.26 2.39
N TYR A 98 -0.82 12.54 1.90
CA TYR A 98 0.19 11.51 1.62
C TYR A 98 0.57 10.73 2.90
N LEU A 99 0.95 11.43 3.97
CA LEU A 99 1.34 10.80 5.23
C LEU A 99 0.20 9.96 5.81
N MET A 100 -1.02 10.50 5.83
CA MET A 100 -2.20 9.77 6.28
C MET A 100 -2.48 8.54 5.41
N GLY A 101 -2.25 8.62 4.10
CA GLY A 101 -2.39 7.50 3.17
C GLY A 101 -1.40 6.37 3.44
N VAL A 102 -0.13 6.70 3.70
CA VAL A 102 0.91 5.71 4.05
C VAL A 102 0.62 5.07 5.40
N PHE A 103 0.18 5.84 6.39
CA PHE A 103 -0.20 5.34 7.71
C PHE A 103 -1.43 4.43 7.64
N ALA A 104 -2.46 4.82 6.89
CA ALA A 104 -3.63 3.99 6.63
C ALA A 104 -3.26 2.67 5.94
N PHE A 105 -2.31 2.73 5.00
CA PHE A 105 -1.81 1.54 4.32
C PHE A 105 -1.16 0.58 5.31
N ARG A 106 -0.22 1.05 6.13
CA ARG A 106 0.45 0.19 7.12
C ARG A 106 -0.51 -0.34 8.19
N ALA A 107 -1.49 0.45 8.60
CA ALA A 107 -2.47 0.05 9.61
C ALA A 107 -3.41 -1.05 9.09
N ARG A 108 -3.80 -1.00 7.81
CA ARG A 108 -4.76 -1.94 7.21
C ARG A 108 -4.13 -3.20 6.62
N ASP A 109 -2.92 -3.07 6.06
CA ASP A 109 -2.35 -4.09 5.19
C ASP A 109 -0.95 -4.54 5.66
N ARG A 110 -0.79 -4.97 6.94
CA ARG A 110 0.51 -5.46 7.48
C ARG A 110 1.19 -6.48 6.57
N ALA A 111 0.45 -7.50 6.16
CA ALA A 111 0.99 -8.58 5.35
C ALA A 111 1.39 -8.12 3.94
N LEU A 112 0.68 -7.16 3.35
CA LEU A 112 1.06 -6.61 2.04
C LEU A 112 2.24 -5.66 2.16
N ALA A 113 2.33 -4.88 3.25
CA ALA A 113 3.50 -4.05 3.54
C ALA A 113 4.77 -4.90 3.72
N ASP A 114 4.68 -5.99 4.47
CA ASP A 114 5.80 -6.95 4.64
C ASP A 114 6.19 -7.60 3.31
N VAL A 115 5.19 -7.90 2.46
CA VAL A 115 5.42 -8.40 1.10
C VAL A 115 6.10 -7.37 0.21
N ILE A 116 5.71 -6.09 0.24
CA ILE A 116 6.38 -5.01 -0.52
C ILE A 116 7.85 -4.90 -0.12
N VAL A 117 8.11 -4.91 1.19
CA VAL A 117 9.47 -4.81 1.74
C VAL A 117 10.32 -6.01 1.34
N ARG A 118 9.75 -7.23 1.34
CA ARG A 118 10.46 -8.48 1.01
C ARG A 118 10.55 -8.77 -0.49
N ALA A 119 9.59 -8.32 -1.29
CA ALA A 119 9.51 -8.57 -2.72
C ALA A 119 10.47 -7.70 -3.54
N GLY A 120 11.69 -7.45 -3.04
CA GLY A 120 12.78 -6.72 -3.73
C GLY A 120 13.27 -7.34 -5.05
N LYS A 121 12.46 -8.22 -5.68
CA LYS A 121 12.68 -8.89 -6.97
C LYS A 121 11.37 -9.04 -7.77
N ALA A 122 10.44 -8.10 -7.68
CA ALA A 122 9.19 -8.17 -8.46
C ALA A 122 9.43 -7.93 -9.97
N ARG A 123 8.50 -8.42 -10.81
CA ARG A 123 8.52 -8.24 -12.28
C ARG A 123 8.67 -6.77 -12.71
N PRO A 124 9.15 -6.51 -13.96
CA PRO A 124 9.35 -5.15 -14.47
C PRO A 124 8.14 -4.20 -14.31
N SER A 125 6.90 -4.71 -14.43
CA SER A 125 5.68 -3.90 -14.26
C SER A 125 5.49 -3.38 -12.83
N ILE A 126 5.84 -4.17 -11.81
CA ILE A 126 5.77 -3.73 -10.41
C ILE A 126 6.88 -2.74 -10.10
N VAL A 127 8.07 -2.95 -10.67
CA VAL A 127 9.18 -2.00 -10.57
C VAL A 127 8.78 -0.64 -11.17
N GLN A 128 8.18 -0.63 -12.36
CA GLN A 128 7.70 0.61 -12.99
C GLN A 128 6.65 1.35 -12.15
N GLU A 129 5.67 0.63 -11.59
CA GLU A 129 4.63 1.23 -10.76
C GLU A 129 5.18 1.76 -9.42
N ARG A 130 6.15 1.05 -8.83
CA ARG A 130 6.91 1.53 -7.66
C ARG A 130 7.69 2.79 -7.98
N ASP A 131 8.47 2.79 -9.06
CA ASP A 131 9.29 3.93 -9.46
C ASP A 131 8.42 5.17 -9.75
N ARG A 132 7.25 4.96 -10.36
CA ARG A 132 6.26 6.02 -10.56
C ARG A 132 5.75 6.59 -9.24
N LEU A 133 5.44 5.73 -8.27
CA LEU A 133 5.02 6.18 -6.95
C LEU A 133 6.14 6.96 -6.26
N GLU A 134 7.38 6.46 -6.29
CA GLU A 134 8.55 7.15 -5.73
C GLU A 134 8.75 8.54 -6.32
N GLN A 135 8.59 8.69 -7.64
CA GLN A 135 8.65 10.00 -8.31
C GLN A 135 7.54 10.95 -7.85
N GLN A 136 6.30 10.46 -7.73
CA GLN A 136 5.19 11.28 -7.27
C GLN A 136 5.35 11.71 -5.81
N VAL A 137 5.78 10.80 -4.94
CA VAL A 137 6.09 11.08 -3.53
C VAL A 137 7.21 12.12 -3.43
N SER A 138 8.28 11.96 -4.21
CA SER A 138 9.38 12.92 -4.26
C SER A 138 8.90 14.31 -4.67
N ARG A 139 7.93 14.39 -5.60
CA ARG A 139 7.32 15.66 -6.01
C ARG A 139 6.47 16.30 -4.90
N ILE A 140 5.69 15.51 -4.15
CA ILE A 140 4.90 15.99 -3.00
C ILE A 140 5.83 16.55 -1.92
N ILE A 141 6.85 15.78 -1.52
CA ILE A 141 7.82 16.18 -0.50
C ILE A 141 8.62 17.40 -0.96
N GLY A 142 9.07 17.43 -2.22
CA GLY A 142 9.77 18.58 -2.81
C GLY A 142 8.95 19.86 -2.75
N ARG A 143 7.69 19.84 -3.22
CA ARG A 143 6.78 20.99 -3.14
C ARG A 143 6.55 21.45 -1.70
N ALA A 144 6.38 20.51 -0.78
CA ALA A 144 6.18 20.81 0.63
C ALA A 144 7.43 21.46 1.27
N LYS A 145 8.62 21.00 0.88
CA LYS A 145 9.89 21.59 1.29
C LYS A 145 10.05 23.01 0.74
N ASP A 146 9.81 23.20 -0.55
CA ASP A 146 9.93 24.51 -1.22
C ASP A 146 8.94 25.54 -0.65
N ALA A 147 7.74 25.09 -0.25
CA ALA A 147 6.73 25.93 0.39
C ALA A 147 6.99 26.18 1.89
N GLY A 148 8.03 25.58 2.48
CA GLY A 148 8.33 25.71 3.91
C GLY A 148 7.28 25.07 4.82
N VAL A 149 6.53 24.08 4.32
CA VAL A 149 5.45 23.40 5.04
C VAL A 149 5.87 22.03 5.60
N ILE A 150 7.17 21.88 5.85
CA ILE A 150 7.76 20.77 6.59
C ILE A 150 8.49 21.37 7.80
N ARG A 151 8.38 20.74 8.98
CA ARG A 151 9.14 21.20 10.14
C ARG A 151 10.64 21.15 9.86
N PRO A 152 11.42 22.13 10.35
CA PRO A 152 12.87 22.03 10.35
C PRO A 152 13.35 20.73 11.02
N GLY A 153 14.33 20.06 10.39
CA GLY A 153 14.95 18.84 10.87
C GLY A 153 14.25 17.53 10.46
N PHE A 154 13.04 17.58 9.89
CA PHE A 154 12.40 16.37 9.38
C PHE A 154 13.03 15.92 8.05
N ASP A 155 13.26 14.62 7.91
CA ASP A 155 13.81 14.00 6.72
C ASP A 155 12.92 12.84 6.25
N TYR A 156 12.91 12.55 4.94
CA TYR A 156 12.13 11.43 4.40
C TYR A 156 12.57 10.08 5.00
N ARG A 157 13.81 9.99 5.49
CA ARG A 157 14.35 8.83 6.22
C ARG A 157 13.66 8.56 7.56
N ASP A 158 12.87 9.50 8.08
CA ASP A 158 12.05 9.29 9.28
C ASP A 158 10.77 8.47 8.98
N LEU A 159 10.30 8.49 7.73
CA LEU A 159 9.01 7.88 7.34
C LEU A 159 8.90 6.38 7.68
N PRO A 160 9.93 5.53 7.48
CA PRO A 160 9.83 4.11 7.83
C PRO A 160 9.58 3.88 9.31
N MET A 161 10.18 4.70 10.19
CA MET A 161 9.99 4.58 11.64
C MET A 161 8.61 5.11 12.07
N LEU A 162 8.15 6.23 11.51
CA LEU A 162 6.78 6.72 11.74
C LEU A 162 5.73 5.68 11.33
N THR A 163 5.95 5.06 10.17
CA THR A 163 5.11 3.96 9.66
C THR A 163 5.16 2.76 10.60
N THR A 164 6.34 2.39 11.09
CA THR A 164 6.51 1.32 12.09
C THR A 164 5.74 1.60 13.38
N MET A 165 5.83 2.83 13.91
CA MET A 165 5.09 3.24 15.11
C MET A 165 3.58 3.13 14.93
N ILE A 166 3.05 3.60 13.80
CA ILE A 166 1.62 3.46 13.47
C ILE A 166 1.23 1.99 13.32
N GLY A 167 2.06 1.20 12.68
CA GLY A 167 1.88 -0.24 12.56
C GLY A 167 1.76 -0.93 13.92
N ALA A 168 2.63 -0.58 14.87
CA ALA A 168 2.60 -1.12 16.22
C ALA A 168 1.30 -0.76 16.97
N VAL A 169 0.84 0.49 16.84
CA VAL A 169 -0.45 0.91 17.42
C VAL A 169 -1.60 0.14 16.77
N ALA A 170 -1.65 0.05 15.45
CA ALA A 170 -2.70 -0.67 14.73
C ALA A 170 -2.74 -2.16 15.10
N ASP A 171 -1.57 -2.78 15.28
CA ASP A 171 -1.45 -4.17 15.70
C ASP A 171 -1.92 -4.37 17.15
N ALA A 172 -1.52 -3.49 18.07
CA ALA A 172 -1.91 -3.57 19.48
C ALA A 172 -3.40 -3.28 19.72
N THR A 173 -4.03 -2.48 18.85
CA THR A 173 -5.40 -1.98 19.03
C THR A 173 -6.46 -2.76 18.25
N ARG A 174 -6.03 -3.66 17.37
CA ARG A 174 -6.85 -4.29 16.32
C ARG A 174 -8.18 -4.88 16.82
N ASP A 175 -8.14 -5.61 17.92
CA ASP A 175 -9.28 -6.42 18.39
C ASP A 175 -10.35 -5.60 19.14
N TYR A 176 -10.04 -4.36 19.53
CA TYR A 176 -10.98 -3.52 20.28
C TYR A 176 -11.28 -2.17 19.60
N ASP A 177 -10.29 -1.57 18.94
CA ASP A 177 -10.44 -0.33 18.18
C ASP A 177 -9.53 -0.33 16.95
N PRO A 178 -9.98 -0.92 15.82
CA PRO A 178 -9.20 -0.99 14.59
C PRO A 178 -8.90 0.38 13.95
N ASP A 179 -9.48 1.46 14.47
CA ASP A 179 -9.28 2.82 13.98
C ASP A 179 -8.49 3.72 14.95
N ALA A 180 -8.08 3.20 16.13
CA ALA A 180 -7.30 3.95 17.13
C ALA A 180 -6.02 4.57 16.54
N TRP A 181 -5.40 3.91 15.57
CA TRP A 181 -4.21 4.38 14.86
C TRP A 181 -4.39 5.77 14.23
N LYS A 182 -5.62 6.15 13.83
CA LYS A 182 -5.91 7.46 13.19
C LYS A 182 -5.54 8.63 14.08
N ARG A 183 -5.78 8.50 15.39
CA ARG A 183 -5.43 9.54 16.37
C ARG A 183 -3.93 9.77 16.42
N TYR A 184 -3.16 8.68 16.51
CA TYR A 184 -1.69 8.76 16.59
C TYR A 184 -1.08 9.17 15.25
N ALA A 185 -1.66 8.74 14.13
CA ALA A 185 -1.31 9.22 12.80
C ALA A 185 -1.47 10.73 12.70
N GLN A 186 -2.57 11.30 13.21
CA GLN A 186 -2.76 12.76 13.25
C GLN A 186 -1.67 13.45 14.07
N VAL A 187 -1.33 12.93 15.26
CA VAL A 187 -0.23 13.47 16.09
C VAL A 187 1.10 13.46 15.34
N LEU A 188 1.44 12.37 14.65
CA LEU A 188 2.66 12.29 13.86
C LEU A 188 2.64 13.26 12.68
N VAL A 189 1.52 13.38 11.97
CA VAL A 189 1.36 14.34 10.87
C VAL A 189 1.54 15.77 11.36
N ASP A 190 0.89 16.16 12.45
CA ASP A 190 1.04 17.50 13.04
C ASP A 190 2.47 17.76 13.53
N GLY A 191 3.16 16.68 13.93
CA GLY A 191 4.58 16.69 14.29
C GLY A 191 5.54 16.77 13.10
N VAL A 192 5.09 16.60 11.85
CA VAL A 192 5.86 16.81 10.62
C VAL A 192 5.59 18.19 10.01
N LEU A 193 4.38 18.72 10.19
CA LEU A 193 3.98 20.04 9.72
C LEU A 193 4.71 21.17 10.48
N PRO A 194 4.91 22.35 9.87
CA PRO A 194 5.67 23.44 10.47
C PRO A 194 4.94 23.96 11.70
N GLN A 195 5.72 24.22 12.74
CA GLN A 195 5.26 24.77 14.01
C GLN A 195 5.77 26.21 14.12
N ALA A 196 5.08 27.06 14.90
CA ALA A 196 5.44 28.48 15.03
C ALA A 196 6.82 28.68 15.68
N GLN A 197 7.18 27.81 16.63
CA GLN A 197 8.49 27.77 17.31
C GLN A 197 8.87 26.30 17.55
N PRO A 198 9.43 25.61 16.55
CA PRO A 198 9.80 24.21 16.71
C PRO A 198 11.10 24.08 17.50
N ASP A 199 11.10 23.25 18.54
CA ASP A 199 12.35 22.73 19.09
C ASP A 199 13.09 21.89 18.03
N GLN A 200 14.41 21.96 18.05
CA GLN A 200 15.25 21.14 17.18
C GLN A 200 15.02 19.67 17.49
N LEU A 201 14.82 18.86 16.43
CA LEU A 201 14.80 17.41 16.60
C LEU A 201 16.14 16.93 17.14
N THR A 202 16.10 16.07 18.14
CA THR A 202 17.30 15.52 18.76
C THR A 202 17.87 14.41 17.88
N GLY A 203 19.14 14.54 17.50
CA GLY A 203 19.83 13.55 16.68
C GLY A 203 19.54 13.70 15.18
N GLU A 204 20.22 12.88 14.39
CA GLU A 204 20.03 12.77 12.95
C GLU A 204 19.10 11.61 12.61
N PRO A 205 18.38 11.67 11.48
CA PRO A 205 17.58 10.54 10.98
C PRO A 205 18.50 9.33 10.72
N LEU A 206 17.93 8.13 10.87
CA LEU A 206 18.65 6.88 10.59
C LEU A 206 19.16 6.89 9.14
N ASP A 207 20.40 6.42 8.96
CA ASP A 207 20.91 6.14 7.62
C ASP A 207 20.23 4.91 7.00
N ARG A 208 20.45 4.73 5.70
CA ARG A 208 19.82 3.65 4.93
C ARG A 208 20.17 2.27 5.51
N ASP A 209 21.42 2.04 5.88
CA ASP A 209 21.90 0.75 6.38
C ASP A 209 21.31 0.42 7.76
N ALA A 210 21.12 1.42 8.62
CA ALA A 210 20.44 1.27 9.90
C ALA A 210 18.95 0.98 9.72
N LEU A 211 18.28 1.66 8.77
CA LEU A 211 16.88 1.38 8.41
C LEU A 211 16.72 -0.05 7.91
N GLU A 212 17.58 -0.51 7.00
CA GLU A 212 17.54 -1.87 6.45
C GLU A 212 17.71 -2.93 7.56
N ARG A 213 18.68 -2.74 8.46
CA ARG A 213 18.89 -3.64 9.61
C ARG A 213 17.68 -3.67 10.56
N ALA A 214 17.10 -2.51 10.86
CA ALA A 214 15.93 -2.41 11.74
C ALA A 214 14.70 -3.10 11.14
N MET A 215 14.50 -2.98 9.83
CA MET A 215 13.38 -3.61 9.12
C MET A 215 13.55 -5.13 8.99
N GLN A 216 14.78 -5.66 8.97
CA GLN A 216 15.05 -7.10 8.93
C GLN A 216 14.88 -7.80 10.29
N THR A 217 15.03 -7.08 11.41
CA THR A 217 14.95 -7.64 12.77
C THR A 217 13.53 -7.77 13.32
N GLN A 218 12.52 -7.22 12.64
CA GLN A 218 11.11 -7.45 12.97
C GLN A 218 10.61 -8.77 12.35
N ASN A 219 11.10 -9.89 12.87
CA ASN A 219 10.57 -11.24 12.61
C ASN A 219 9.98 -11.82 13.89
#